data_AF-N1QGV0-F1
#
_entry.id   AF-N1QGV0-F1
#
_cell.length_a   1.000
_cell.length_b   1.000
_cell.length_c   1.000
_cell.angle_alpha   90.00
_cell.angle_beta   90.00
_cell.angle_gamma   90.00
#
_symmetry.space_group_name_H-M   'P 1'
#
loop_
_entity.id
_entity.type
_entity.pdbx_description
1 polymer ?
#
loop_
_entity_poly.entity_id
_entity_poly.type
_entity_poly.pdbx_seq_one_letter_code
_entity_poly.pdbx_strand_id
1 'polypeptide(L)'
;MRSSTTLATVLGLGSTVIAQSSIARTCPESDVCYSLNIPQSTVQSNSQGDIYFQLSAPIKYQWVALGQGSRMSGSNIFVMYTSADGQNVTVSPRLGTGHVQPQHATDAQVELLAGSGVADGMMTANVKCSNCNSWSGGTMDFTAQSANWIYAYRTGDALDSDDLEENISQHQKYASFRWSLADAQGGDNTNPFVAAAVADSPTASVGSSASPTASTTTRPTSSGDMGSSSDTTFLGASAPFGGNSNYGDTLTTAHGTLASLAFVALFPAGAILIRVANFAGLVWLHAAIQTVGFLLFIAAFGLGIYIATQLSLLGSYHPIIGIVLFVVLFSQPVTGLLHHKMFKTHGGRGIFSFVHLGIGRVVILLGLINGGLGLMLADATTGEKTAYAVCAAVVGVMYIAAAVFGEVRMSKRKAAGSAGGSTFSESKKGHQQLGSAADGGDGIHMSQVPKGR
;
A
#
# COMPACT_ATOMS: atom_id res chain seq x y z
N MET A 1 8.90 46.84 -73.27
CA MET A 1 7.88 45.94 -72.69
C MET A 1 8.18 44.51 -73.08
N ARG A 2 8.84 43.74 -72.20
CA ARG A 2 8.81 42.26 -72.19
C ARG A 2 9.05 41.85 -70.73
N SER A 3 7.97 41.53 -70.01
CA SER A 3 8.04 40.96 -68.67
C SER A 3 8.26 39.45 -68.80
N SER A 4 9.32 38.95 -68.19
CA SER A 4 9.54 37.51 -68.00
C SER A 4 9.06 37.14 -66.60
N THR A 5 8.01 36.33 -66.53
CA THR A 5 7.45 35.79 -65.28
C THR A 5 8.00 34.39 -65.09
N THR A 6 8.89 34.19 -64.13
CA THR A 6 9.44 32.88 -63.79
C THR A 6 8.52 32.21 -62.77
N LEU A 7 7.78 31.17 -63.19
CA LEU A 7 7.07 30.28 -62.27
C LEU A 7 8.10 29.39 -61.54
N ALA A 8 8.12 29.46 -60.21
CA ALA A 8 8.81 28.50 -59.37
C ALA A 8 7.81 27.42 -58.94
N THR A 9 7.94 26.22 -59.51
CA THR A 9 7.17 25.05 -59.12
C THR A 9 7.81 24.43 -57.88
N VAL A 10 7.19 24.60 -56.71
CA VAL A 10 7.60 23.91 -55.48
C VAL A 10 7.03 22.48 -55.54
N LEU A 11 7.88 21.49 -55.85
CA LEU A 11 7.55 20.10 -55.58
C LEU A 11 7.62 19.87 -54.07
N GLY A 12 6.45 19.83 -53.42
CA GLY A 12 6.34 19.33 -52.06
C GLY A 12 6.57 17.82 -52.05
N LEU A 13 7.73 17.39 -51.58
CA LEU A 13 7.95 16.01 -51.14
C LEU A 13 7.11 15.79 -49.88
N GLY A 14 5.87 15.33 -50.06
CA GLY A 14 5.06 14.83 -48.98
C GLY A 14 5.67 13.53 -48.48
N SER A 15 6.47 13.59 -47.41
CA SER A 15 6.84 12.41 -46.64
C SER A 15 5.56 11.87 -46.00
N THR A 16 4.95 10.84 -46.60
CA THR A 16 3.96 10.02 -45.90
C THR A 16 4.70 9.25 -44.83
N VAL A 17 4.77 9.82 -43.62
CA VAL A 17 5.16 9.08 -42.43
C VAL A 17 4.05 8.06 -42.20
N ILE A 18 4.27 6.81 -42.61
CA ILE A 18 3.45 5.70 -42.16
C ILE A 18 3.69 5.64 -40.65
N ALA A 19 2.71 6.07 -39.86
CA ALA A 19 2.77 5.90 -38.42
C ALA A 19 2.78 4.40 -38.14
N GLN A 20 3.94 3.83 -37.87
CA GLN A 20 4.03 2.43 -37.47
C GLN A 20 3.32 2.27 -36.12
N SER A 21 2.49 1.25 -35.99
CA SER A 21 1.86 0.89 -34.71
C SER A 21 2.93 0.44 -33.73
N SER A 22 3.10 1.16 -32.63
CA SER A 22 3.95 0.74 -31.51
C SER A 22 3.16 -0.21 -30.63
N ILE A 23 3.68 -1.42 -30.41
CA ILE A 23 3.03 -2.43 -29.58
C ILE A 23 3.97 -2.76 -28.42
N ALA A 24 3.60 -2.33 -27.21
CA ALA A 24 4.28 -2.77 -26.00
C ALA A 24 3.88 -4.21 -25.71
N ARG A 25 4.84 -5.06 -25.31
CA ARG A 25 4.60 -6.47 -24.99
C ARG A 25 5.23 -6.85 -23.67
N THR A 26 4.55 -7.67 -22.89
CA THR A 26 5.03 -8.20 -21.61
C THR A 26 4.52 -9.62 -21.41
N CYS A 27 5.41 -10.53 -21.07
CA CYS A 27 5.07 -11.92 -20.81
C CYS A 27 5.49 -12.27 -19.37
N PRO A 28 4.55 -12.26 -18.39
CA PRO A 28 4.88 -12.63 -17.01
C PRO A 28 5.27 -14.10 -16.84
N GLU A 29 4.81 -14.96 -17.74
CA GLU A 29 5.30 -16.33 -17.88
C GLU A 29 5.92 -16.52 -19.27
N SER A 30 6.61 -17.65 -19.47
CA SER A 30 7.12 -18.02 -20.80
C SER A 30 6.00 -18.21 -21.84
N ASP A 31 4.77 -18.46 -21.39
CA ASP A 31 3.63 -18.79 -22.24
C ASP A 31 2.39 -17.93 -22.01
N VAL A 32 2.42 -16.95 -21.10
CA VAL A 32 1.34 -15.97 -20.92
C VAL A 32 1.86 -14.61 -21.31
N CYS A 33 1.27 -14.00 -22.33
CA CYS A 33 1.70 -12.72 -22.89
C CYS A 33 0.56 -11.73 -23.03
N TYR A 34 0.87 -10.47 -22.79
CA TYR A 34 -0.01 -9.33 -22.96
C TYR A 34 0.65 -8.31 -23.88
N SER A 35 -0.15 -7.69 -24.74
CA SER A 35 0.32 -6.61 -25.61
C SER A 35 -0.62 -5.41 -25.53
N LEU A 36 -0.10 -4.19 -25.72
CA LEU A 36 -0.86 -2.95 -25.70
C LEU A 36 -0.43 -2.04 -26.85
N ASN A 37 -1.41 -1.46 -27.53
CA ASN A 37 -1.26 -0.36 -28.46
C ASN A 37 -2.27 0.75 -28.12
N ILE A 38 -1.80 1.98 -28.20
CA ILE A 38 -2.53 3.21 -27.97
C ILE A 38 -2.41 4.02 -29.27
N PRO A 39 -3.47 4.09 -30.09
CA PRO A 39 -3.47 4.85 -31.33
C PRO A 39 -3.08 6.30 -31.13
N GLN A 40 -2.43 6.89 -32.14
CA GLN A 40 -1.99 8.28 -32.07
C GLN A 40 -3.17 9.24 -31.84
N SER A 41 -4.36 8.91 -32.37
CA SER A 41 -5.60 9.67 -32.17
C SER A 41 -6.02 9.75 -30.70
N THR A 42 -5.81 8.68 -29.92
CA THR A 42 -6.16 8.60 -28.50
C THR A 42 -5.22 9.47 -27.68
N VAL A 43 -3.92 9.49 -28.03
CA VAL A 43 -2.92 10.39 -27.41
C VAL A 43 -3.25 11.85 -27.72
N GLN A 44 -3.51 12.17 -29.00
CA GLN A 44 -3.83 13.53 -29.45
C GLN A 44 -5.13 14.07 -28.86
N SER A 45 -6.08 13.19 -28.55
CA SER A 45 -7.36 13.53 -27.93
C SER A 45 -7.31 13.51 -26.40
N ASN A 46 -6.12 13.60 -25.81
CA ASN A 46 -5.91 13.61 -24.36
C ASN A 46 -6.56 12.40 -23.67
N SER A 47 -6.16 11.20 -24.11
CA SER A 47 -6.63 9.91 -23.60
C SER A 47 -8.09 9.57 -23.92
N GLN A 48 -8.76 10.34 -24.79
CA GLN A 48 -10.11 10.05 -25.25
C GLN A 48 -10.05 9.29 -26.57
N GLY A 49 -10.34 7.99 -26.54
CA GLY A 49 -10.35 7.17 -27.75
C GLY A 49 -10.13 5.71 -27.46
N ASP A 50 -10.04 4.94 -28.54
CA ASP A 50 -9.83 3.50 -28.46
C ASP A 50 -8.42 3.17 -27.95
N ILE A 51 -8.31 2.04 -27.27
CA ILE A 51 -7.05 1.32 -27.08
C ILE A 51 -7.19 -0.11 -27.59
N TYR A 52 -6.06 -0.72 -27.93
CA TYR A 52 -6.00 -2.10 -28.38
C TYR A 52 -5.11 -2.91 -27.46
N PHE A 53 -5.57 -4.05 -26.97
CA PHE A 53 -4.74 -4.96 -26.21
C PHE A 53 -4.94 -6.41 -26.64
N GLN A 54 -3.90 -7.22 -26.43
CA GLN A 54 -3.94 -8.64 -26.71
C GLN A 54 -3.68 -9.43 -25.43
N LEU A 55 -4.43 -10.50 -25.23
CA LEU A 55 -4.12 -11.56 -24.27
C LEU A 55 -3.80 -12.83 -25.07
N SER A 56 -2.72 -13.53 -24.71
CA SER A 56 -2.37 -14.80 -25.32
C SER A 56 -1.85 -15.77 -24.27
N ALA A 57 -2.41 -16.99 -24.23
CA ALA A 57 -2.02 -18.03 -23.29
C ALA A 57 -2.41 -19.42 -23.79
N PRO A 58 -1.73 -20.51 -23.37
CA PRO A 58 -2.15 -21.86 -23.70
C PRO A 58 -3.49 -22.25 -23.09
N ILE A 59 -4.19 -23.19 -23.72
CA ILE A 59 -5.48 -23.72 -23.24
C ILE A 59 -5.39 -24.53 -21.94
N LYS A 60 -4.18 -24.75 -21.38
CA LYS A 60 -4.00 -25.31 -20.03
C LYS A 60 -4.40 -24.34 -18.92
N TYR A 61 -4.52 -23.05 -19.25
CA TYR A 61 -5.05 -22.04 -18.36
C TYR A 61 -6.57 -22.04 -18.48
N GLN A 62 -7.26 -22.34 -17.38
CA GLN A 62 -8.71 -22.27 -17.29
C GLN A 62 -9.20 -20.84 -17.63
N TRP A 63 -8.46 -19.85 -17.14
CA TRP A 63 -8.65 -18.45 -17.49
C TRP A 63 -7.35 -17.65 -17.26
N VAL A 64 -7.18 -16.58 -18.03
CA VAL A 64 -6.16 -15.54 -17.81
C VAL A 64 -6.81 -14.16 -17.80
N ALA A 65 -6.21 -13.21 -17.11
CA ALA A 65 -6.77 -11.87 -16.99
C ALA A 65 -5.69 -10.79 -17.04
N LEU A 66 -6.07 -9.67 -17.67
CA LEU A 66 -5.32 -8.42 -17.72
C LEU A 66 -6.19 -7.33 -17.10
N GLY A 67 -5.63 -6.42 -16.32
CA GLY A 67 -6.42 -5.33 -15.73
C GLY A 67 -5.69 -4.00 -15.65
N GLN A 68 -6.44 -2.92 -15.82
CA GLN A 68 -5.97 -1.55 -15.65
C GLN A 68 -6.02 -1.17 -14.17
N GLY A 69 -4.89 -0.71 -13.62
CA GLY A 69 -4.75 -0.36 -12.21
C GLY A 69 -3.61 -1.10 -11.52
N SER A 70 -3.45 -0.87 -10.21
CA SER A 70 -2.33 -1.41 -9.42
C SER A 70 -2.70 -2.60 -8.53
N ARG A 71 -3.99 -2.92 -8.41
CA ARG A 71 -4.52 -4.00 -7.56
C ARG A 71 -5.92 -4.39 -8.03
N MET A 72 -6.41 -5.56 -7.63
CA MET A 72 -7.73 -6.05 -8.00
C MET A 72 -8.86 -5.07 -7.67
N SER A 73 -8.88 -4.50 -6.46
CA SER A 73 -9.88 -3.52 -6.05
C SER A 73 -9.72 -2.16 -6.74
N GLY A 74 -10.78 -1.71 -7.40
CA GLY A 74 -10.83 -0.51 -8.22
C GLY A 74 -10.32 -0.69 -9.65
N SER A 75 -9.92 -1.89 -10.05
CA SER A 75 -9.41 -2.14 -11.41
C SER A 75 -10.50 -2.46 -12.41
N ASN A 76 -10.26 -2.06 -13.67
CA ASN A 76 -10.97 -2.55 -14.84
C ASN A 76 -10.27 -3.82 -15.33
N ILE A 77 -10.92 -4.97 -15.30
CA ILE A 77 -10.30 -6.29 -15.48
C ILE A 77 -10.93 -6.98 -16.69
N PHE A 78 -10.11 -7.57 -17.56
CA PHE A 78 -10.55 -8.34 -18.72
C PHE A 78 -10.13 -9.79 -18.52
N VAL A 79 -11.12 -10.66 -18.32
CA VAL A 79 -10.90 -12.11 -18.13
C VAL A 79 -11.14 -12.81 -19.46
N MET A 80 -10.16 -13.58 -19.92
CA MET A 80 -10.22 -14.41 -21.12
C MET A 80 -10.30 -15.89 -20.73
N TYR A 81 -11.24 -16.61 -21.36
CA TYR A 81 -11.40 -18.07 -21.32
C TYR A 81 -11.94 -18.56 -22.67
N THR A 82 -11.99 -19.88 -22.86
CA THR A 82 -12.55 -20.49 -24.08
C THR A 82 -14.07 -20.30 -24.18
N SER A 83 -14.56 -20.11 -25.41
CA SER A 83 -16.00 -20.05 -25.75
C SER A 83 -16.68 -21.40 -25.55
N ALA A 84 -18.01 -21.44 -25.59
CA ALA A 84 -18.80 -22.64 -25.36
C ALA A 84 -18.49 -23.82 -26.31
N ASP A 85 -18.03 -23.53 -27.52
CA ASP A 85 -17.60 -24.52 -28.50
C ASP A 85 -16.11 -24.89 -28.41
N GLY A 86 -15.34 -24.21 -27.56
CA GLY A 86 -13.89 -24.38 -27.40
C GLY A 86 -13.04 -23.87 -28.58
N GLN A 87 -13.67 -23.30 -29.61
CA GLN A 87 -12.99 -22.89 -30.86
C GLN A 87 -12.60 -21.41 -30.86
N ASN A 88 -13.21 -20.62 -29.99
CA ASN A 88 -12.98 -19.20 -29.84
C ASN A 88 -12.73 -18.84 -28.36
N VAL A 89 -12.66 -17.54 -28.07
CA VAL A 89 -12.48 -17.02 -26.72
C VAL A 89 -13.62 -16.11 -26.32
N THR A 90 -13.98 -16.16 -25.04
CA THR A 90 -14.85 -15.20 -24.38
C THR A 90 -13.98 -14.23 -23.60
N VAL A 91 -14.19 -12.92 -23.80
CA VAL A 91 -13.54 -11.86 -23.03
C VAL A 91 -14.59 -11.12 -22.22
N SER A 92 -14.56 -11.33 -20.91
CA SER A 92 -15.45 -10.67 -19.96
C SER A 92 -14.76 -9.45 -19.35
N PRO A 93 -15.18 -8.21 -19.68
CA PRO A 93 -14.80 -7.04 -18.90
C PRO A 93 -15.53 -7.09 -17.55
N ARG A 94 -14.79 -6.85 -16.48
CA ARG A 94 -15.26 -6.99 -15.11
C ARG A 94 -14.72 -5.85 -14.25
N LEU A 95 -15.50 -5.49 -13.23
CA LEU A 95 -15.10 -4.50 -12.26
C LEU A 95 -14.59 -5.16 -10.99
N GLY A 96 -13.35 -4.87 -10.61
CA GLY A 96 -12.83 -5.26 -9.32
C GLY A 96 -13.30 -4.31 -8.23
N THR A 97 -14.09 -4.81 -7.28
CA THR A 97 -14.64 -4.02 -6.15
C THR A 97 -14.02 -4.37 -4.81
N GLY A 98 -13.04 -5.29 -4.81
CA GLY A 98 -12.38 -5.84 -3.63
C GLY A 98 -11.69 -7.17 -3.97
N HIS A 99 -11.33 -7.93 -2.95
CA HIS A 99 -10.87 -9.33 -3.07
C HIS A 99 -12.03 -10.32 -3.13
N VAL A 100 -12.99 -10.04 -4.01
CA VAL A 100 -14.14 -10.89 -4.35
C VAL A 100 -14.17 -11.10 -5.85
N GLN A 101 -14.87 -12.13 -6.33
CA GLN A 101 -15.00 -12.37 -7.77
C GLN A 101 -15.49 -11.10 -8.48
N PRO A 102 -14.69 -10.54 -9.41
CA PRO A 102 -15.12 -9.40 -10.21
C PRO A 102 -16.37 -9.77 -11.00
N GLN A 103 -17.32 -8.83 -11.06
CA GLN A 103 -18.59 -9.01 -11.78
C GLN A 103 -18.51 -8.31 -13.13
N HIS A 104 -19.27 -8.80 -14.11
CA HIS A 104 -19.27 -8.24 -15.46
C HIS A 104 -19.65 -6.75 -15.45
N ALA A 105 -18.86 -5.95 -16.15
CA ALA A 105 -19.07 -4.52 -16.30
C ALA A 105 -19.83 -4.24 -17.60
N THR A 106 -21.14 -4.00 -17.49
CA THR A 106 -22.03 -3.79 -18.65
C THR A 106 -21.80 -2.45 -19.37
N ASP A 107 -21.13 -1.51 -18.71
CA ASP A 107 -20.76 -0.20 -19.26
C ASP A 107 -19.46 -0.23 -20.07
N ALA A 108 -18.67 -1.31 -20.01
CA ALA A 108 -17.44 -1.45 -20.77
C ALA A 108 -17.72 -1.67 -22.27
N GLN A 109 -17.12 -0.84 -23.11
CA GLN A 109 -17.23 -0.92 -24.58
C GLN A 109 -16.08 -1.72 -25.14
N VAL A 110 -16.17 -3.04 -25.00
CA VAL A 110 -15.15 -4.00 -25.42
C VAL A 110 -15.62 -4.78 -26.64
N GLU A 111 -14.76 -4.88 -27.66
CA GLU A 111 -15.02 -5.64 -28.88
C GLU A 111 -13.88 -6.61 -29.15
N LEU A 112 -14.23 -7.88 -29.39
CA LEU A 112 -13.28 -8.90 -29.84
C LEU A 112 -13.03 -8.75 -31.34
N LEU A 113 -11.77 -8.62 -31.72
CA LEU A 113 -11.36 -8.32 -33.09
C LEU A 113 -10.88 -9.59 -33.83
N ALA A 114 -10.74 -9.46 -35.15
CA ALA A 114 -10.15 -10.48 -36.00
C ALA A 114 -8.77 -10.94 -35.50
N GLY A 115 -8.47 -12.22 -35.69
CA GLY A 115 -7.27 -12.88 -35.17
C GLY A 115 -7.40 -13.38 -33.73
N SER A 116 -8.57 -13.19 -33.09
CA SER A 116 -8.92 -13.87 -31.84
C SER A 116 -9.39 -15.30 -32.09
N GLY A 117 -9.18 -16.18 -31.12
CA GLY A 117 -9.69 -17.54 -31.12
C GLY A 117 -8.75 -18.54 -30.44
N VAL A 118 -9.08 -19.82 -30.59
CA VAL A 118 -8.24 -20.93 -30.11
C VAL A 118 -7.61 -21.62 -31.31
N ALA A 119 -6.28 -21.59 -31.38
CA ALA A 119 -5.51 -22.24 -32.43
C ALA A 119 -4.18 -22.76 -31.87
N ASP A 120 -3.72 -23.92 -32.33
CA ASP A 120 -2.43 -24.52 -31.93
C ASP A 120 -2.24 -24.65 -30.40
N GLY A 121 -3.33 -24.91 -29.68
CA GLY A 121 -3.33 -25.03 -28.21
C GLY A 121 -3.18 -23.69 -27.48
N MET A 122 -3.31 -22.56 -28.18
CA MET A 122 -3.25 -21.20 -27.63
C MET A 122 -4.60 -20.49 -27.79
N MET A 123 -5.09 -19.90 -26.71
CA MET A 123 -6.17 -18.91 -26.74
C MET A 123 -5.56 -17.51 -26.93
N THR A 124 -6.09 -16.78 -27.90
CA THR A 124 -5.68 -15.39 -28.20
C THR A 124 -6.91 -14.50 -28.30
N ALA A 125 -6.90 -13.37 -27.60
CA ALA A 125 -7.91 -12.33 -27.72
C ALA A 125 -7.24 -11.02 -28.18
N ASN A 126 -7.64 -10.52 -29.35
CA ASN A 126 -7.34 -9.17 -29.82
C ASN A 126 -8.53 -8.29 -29.47
N VAL A 127 -8.31 -7.26 -28.67
CA VAL A 127 -9.42 -6.51 -28.06
C VAL A 127 -9.30 -5.03 -28.39
N LYS A 128 -10.41 -4.42 -28.85
CA LYS A 128 -10.60 -2.97 -28.86
C LYS A 128 -11.39 -2.58 -27.61
N CYS A 129 -10.98 -1.51 -26.95
CA CYS A 129 -11.79 -0.88 -25.92
C CYS A 129 -11.93 0.63 -26.13
N SER A 130 -13.18 1.09 -26.22
CA SER A 130 -13.51 2.48 -26.60
C SER A 130 -13.69 3.44 -25.42
N ASN A 131 -13.86 2.93 -24.19
CA ASN A 131 -14.03 3.73 -22.98
C ASN A 131 -13.12 3.30 -21.83
N CYS A 132 -12.00 2.63 -22.11
CA CYS A 132 -11.08 2.14 -21.08
C CYS A 132 -10.19 3.22 -20.44
N ASN A 133 -10.37 4.50 -20.77
CA ASN A 133 -9.71 5.59 -20.06
C ASN A 133 -10.39 5.92 -18.72
N SER A 134 -11.63 5.50 -18.50
CA SER A 134 -12.36 5.71 -17.25
C SER A 134 -13.41 4.63 -17.00
N TRP A 135 -13.54 4.21 -15.76
CA TRP A 135 -14.53 3.22 -15.32
C TRP A 135 -15.01 3.54 -13.89
N SER A 136 -16.03 2.85 -13.42
CA SER A 136 -16.54 2.97 -12.05
C SER A 136 -15.55 2.38 -11.03
N GLY A 137 -14.44 3.05 -10.78
CA GLY A 137 -13.38 2.58 -9.86
C GLY A 137 -12.03 3.25 -10.12
N GLY A 138 -11.85 3.88 -11.29
CA GLY A 138 -10.60 4.53 -11.63
C GLY A 138 -10.59 5.15 -13.03
N THR A 139 -9.41 5.67 -13.38
CA THR A 139 -9.11 6.27 -14.67
C THR A 139 -7.71 5.85 -15.09
N MET A 140 -7.45 5.85 -16.40
CA MET A 140 -6.12 5.66 -16.97
C MET A 140 -5.82 6.79 -17.95
N ASP A 141 -4.73 7.51 -17.69
CA ASP A 141 -4.22 8.54 -18.60
C ASP A 141 -3.23 7.89 -19.57
N PHE A 142 -3.68 7.72 -20.82
CA PHE A 142 -2.90 7.17 -21.91
C PHE A 142 -1.82 8.11 -22.45
N THR A 143 -1.80 9.39 -22.02
CA THR A 143 -0.71 10.34 -22.31
C THR A 143 0.40 10.35 -21.26
N ALA A 144 0.19 9.66 -20.13
CA ALA A 144 1.18 9.58 -19.06
C ALA A 144 2.45 8.82 -19.51
N GLN A 145 3.56 9.01 -18.79
CA GLN A 145 4.81 8.31 -19.11
C GLN A 145 4.70 6.78 -18.91
N SER A 146 3.93 6.35 -17.91
CA SER A 146 3.72 4.94 -17.60
C SER A 146 2.38 4.72 -16.92
N ALA A 147 1.84 3.51 -17.04
CA ALA A 147 0.59 3.11 -16.40
C ALA A 147 0.75 1.79 -15.66
N ASN A 148 0.08 1.68 -14.50
CA ASN A 148 0.01 0.43 -13.75
C ASN A 148 -1.05 -0.49 -14.36
N TRP A 149 -0.68 -1.76 -14.50
CA TRP A 149 -1.55 -2.85 -14.89
C TRP A 149 -1.37 -4.02 -13.93
N ILE A 150 -2.33 -4.92 -13.92
CA ILE A 150 -2.29 -6.18 -13.20
C ILE A 150 -2.53 -7.33 -14.15
N TYR A 151 -2.01 -8.51 -13.80
CA TYR A 151 -2.42 -9.75 -14.44
C TYR A 151 -2.76 -10.78 -13.37
N ALA A 152 -3.55 -11.77 -13.77
CA ALA A 152 -3.84 -12.94 -12.97
C ALA A 152 -4.18 -14.13 -13.85
N TYR A 153 -3.96 -15.35 -13.37
CA TYR A 153 -4.38 -16.54 -14.11
C TYR A 153 -4.67 -17.72 -13.18
N ARG A 154 -5.35 -18.70 -13.75
CA ARG A 154 -5.57 -20.01 -13.13
C ARG A 154 -5.37 -21.13 -14.14
N THR A 155 -4.63 -22.16 -13.76
CA THR A 155 -4.56 -23.42 -14.50
C THR A 155 -5.70 -24.36 -14.09
N GLY A 156 -6.18 -25.17 -15.02
CA GLY A 156 -7.28 -26.12 -14.78
C GLY A 156 -8.02 -26.48 -16.06
N ASP A 157 -9.12 -27.20 -15.91
CA ASP A 157 -10.02 -27.54 -17.02
C ASP A 157 -10.61 -26.27 -17.63
N ALA A 158 -10.80 -26.27 -18.95
CA ALA A 158 -11.37 -25.16 -19.69
C ALA A 158 -12.78 -24.80 -19.18
N LEU A 159 -13.13 -23.51 -19.20
CA LEU A 159 -14.47 -23.06 -18.81
C LEU A 159 -15.51 -23.35 -19.89
N ASP A 160 -15.11 -23.27 -21.16
CA ASP A 160 -15.96 -23.49 -22.34
C ASP A 160 -17.33 -22.83 -22.19
N SER A 161 -17.34 -21.50 -22.12
CA SER A 161 -18.53 -20.70 -21.83
C SER A 161 -18.55 -19.39 -22.61
N ASP A 162 -19.72 -19.04 -23.14
CA ASP A 162 -19.99 -17.74 -23.77
C ASP A 162 -20.56 -16.72 -22.77
N ASP A 163 -20.81 -17.14 -21.52
CA ASP A 163 -21.39 -16.29 -20.49
C ASP A 163 -20.36 -15.28 -19.98
N LEU A 164 -20.61 -13.98 -20.13
CA LEU A 164 -19.73 -12.93 -19.63
C LEU A 164 -19.73 -12.86 -18.09
N GLU A 165 -20.73 -13.43 -17.42
CA GLU A 165 -20.83 -13.52 -15.96
C GLU A 165 -20.28 -14.84 -15.39
N GLU A 166 -19.63 -15.67 -16.22
CA GLU A 166 -19.13 -17.00 -15.83
C GLU A 166 -18.39 -16.99 -14.48
N ASN A 167 -18.68 -17.98 -13.65
CA ASN A 167 -18.09 -18.06 -12.32
C ASN A 167 -16.65 -18.55 -12.40
N ILE A 168 -15.72 -17.71 -11.97
CA ILE A 168 -14.30 -18.03 -11.94
C ILE A 168 -13.84 -18.22 -10.51
N SER A 169 -13.06 -19.26 -10.23
CA SER A 169 -12.40 -19.36 -8.93
C SER A 169 -11.15 -18.48 -8.89
N GLN A 170 -10.67 -18.21 -7.67
CA GLN A 170 -9.49 -17.38 -7.41
C GLN A 170 -8.25 -17.82 -8.22
N HIS A 171 -7.50 -16.83 -8.73
CA HIS A 171 -6.23 -17.03 -9.42
C HIS A 171 -5.20 -17.75 -8.55
N GLN A 172 -4.31 -18.50 -9.20
CA GLN A 172 -3.15 -19.11 -8.56
C GLN A 172 -1.94 -18.18 -8.55
N LYS A 173 -1.80 -17.35 -9.60
CA LYS A 173 -0.75 -16.35 -9.70
C LYS A 173 -1.33 -15.04 -10.18
N TYR A 174 -0.78 -13.96 -9.66
CA TYR A 174 -1.14 -12.60 -9.99
C TYR A 174 0.02 -11.68 -9.64
N ALA A 175 0.13 -10.55 -10.32
CA ALA A 175 1.00 -9.46 -9.92
C ALA A 175 0.58 -8.16 -10.60
N SER A 176 1.13 -7.04 -10.12
CA SER A 176 1.13 -5.77 -10.83
C SER A 176 2.38 -5.63 -11.69
N PHE A 177 2.25 -4.93 -12.82
CA PHE A 177 3.36 -4.50 -13.65
C PHE A 177 3.09 -3.09 -14.20
N ARG A 178 4.07 -2.52 -14.90
CA ARG A 178 3.96 -1.19 -15.50
C ARG A 178 4.37 -1.23 -16.96
N TRP A 179 3.55 -0.67 -17.83
CA TRP A 179 3.99 -0.33 -19.18
C TRP A 179 4.52 1.10 -19.20
N SER A 180 5.67 1.29 -19.84
CA SER A 180 6.04 2.58 -20.43
C SER A 180 5.06 2.82 -21.58
N LEU A 181 4.24 3.86 -21.47
CA LEU A 181 3.19 4.07 -22.48
C LEU A 181 3.77 4.57 -23.80
N ALA A 182 4.94 5.21 -23.77
CA ALA A 182 5.65 5.60 -25.00
C ALA A 182 5.88 4.41 -25.94
N ASP A 183 6.10 3.21 -25.40
CA ASP A 183 6.35 1.99 -26.18
C ASP A 183 5.06 1.39 -26.78
N ALA A 184 3.90 1.84 -26.30
CA ALA A 184 2.58 1.45 -26.79
C ALA A 184 1.94 2.52 -27.69
N GLN A 185 2.44 3.77 -27.70
CA GLN A 185 1.82 4.88 -28.41
C GLN A 185 2.23 4.93 -29.89
N GLY A 186 1.24 5.04 -30.77
CA GLY A 186 1.44 5.22 -32.20
C GLY A 186 0.52 4.34 -33.04
N GLY A 187 0.64 4.47 -34.37
CA GLY A 187 -0.21 3.78 -35.32
C GLY A 187 -1.60 4.39 -35.50
N ASP A 188 -2.30 3.85 -36.48
CA ASP A 188 -3.67 4.21 -36.83
C ASP A 188 -4.68 3.55 -35.89
N ASN A 189 -5.92 4.04 -35.91
CA ASN A 189 -7.01 3.47 -35.13
C ASN A 189 -7.60 2.21 -35.80
N THR A 190 -6.79 1.16 -35.94
CA THR A 190 -7.16 -0.13 -36.53
C THR A 190 -6.51 -1.27 -35.75
N ASN A 191 -7.02 -2.50 -35.88
CA ASN A 191 -6.49 -3.68 -35.17
C ASN A 191 -4.98 -3.89 -35.49
N PRO A 192 -4.07 -3.65 -34.52
CA PRO A 192 -2.63 -3.67 -34.79
C PRO A 192 -2.04 -5.09 -34.77
N PHE A 193 -2.78 -6.07 -34.22
CA PHE A 193 -2.26 -7.42 -33.97
C PHE A 193 -2.30 -8.33 -35.21
N VAL A 194 -3.14 -8.02 -36.19
CA VAL A 194 -3.22 -8.77 -37.46
C VAL A 194 -2.18 -8.31 -38.47
N ALA A 195 -1.72 -7.06 -38.41
CA ALA A 195 -0.61 -6.56 -39.21
C ALA A 195 0.76 -6.99 -38.65
N ALA A 196 0.89 -7.06 -37.32
CA ALA A 196 2.11 -7.52 -36.65
C ALA A 196 2.38 -9.03 -36.83
N ALA A 197 1.33 -9.86 -36.92
CA ALA A 197 1.47 -11.30 -37.16
C ALA A 197 2.12 -11.65 -38.51
N VAL A 198 2.05 -10.75 -39.51
CA VAL A 198 2.67 -10.93 -40.83
C VAL A 198 4.17 -10.63 -40.82
N ALA A 199 4.65 -9.85 -39.83
CA ALA A 199 6.06 -9.50 -39.70
C ALA A 199 6.89 -10.56 -38.93
N ASP A 200 6.24 -11.46 -38.19
CA ASP A 200 6.89 -12.51 -37.39
C ASP A 200 6.88 -13.90 -38.08
N SER A 201 6.48 -13.95 -39.35
CA SER A 201 6.61 -15.16 -40.18
C SER A 201 8.01 -15.20 -40.82
N PRO A 202 8.84 -16.25 -40.59
CA PRO A 202 10.13 -16.35 -41.25
C PRO A 202 9.87 -16.58 -42.74
N THR A 203 10.06 -15.51 -43.53
CA THR A 203 10.04 -15.63 -44.98
C THR A 203 11.24 -16.48 -45.39
N ALA A 204 10.98 -17.75 -45.68
CA ALA A 204 11.97 -18.65 -46.26
C ALA A 204 12.36 -18.10 -47.64
N SER A 205 13.52 -17.42 -47.70
CA SER A 205 14.16 -17.08 -48.96
C SER A 205 14.77 -18.36 -49.54
N VAL A 206 14.20 -18.77 -50.66
CA VAL A 206 14.69 -19.86 -51.51
C VAL A 206 16.08 -19.46 -52.04
N GLY A 207 17.09 -20.18 -51.58
CA GLY A 207 18.45 -20.11 -52.09
C GLY A 207 19.04 -21.51 -52.21
N SER A 208 18.89 -22.12 -53.37
CA SER A 208 19.56 -23.37 -53.73
C SER A 208 21.08 -23.18 -53.73
N SER A 209 21.83 -24.08 -53.07
CA SER A 209 22.94 -24.86 -53.66
C SER A 209 23.78 -25.63 -52.62
N ALA A 210 23.91 -26.94 -52.87
CA ALA A 210 25.02 -27.85 -52.56
C ALA A 210 25.31 -28.29 -51.11
N SER A 211 24.99 -29.57 -50.85
CA SER A 211 25.58 -30.50 -49.86
C SER A 211 26.98 -31.01 -50.31
N PRO A 212 27.67 -31.93 -49.58
CA PRO A 212 27.59 -32.32 -48.16
C PRO A 212 28.97 -32.31 -47.46
N THR A 213 29.06 -32.52 -46.14
CA THR A 213 29.95 -33.54 -45.52
C THR A 213 29.56 -33.73 -44.05
N ALA A 214 29.42 -35.01 -43.68
CA ALA A 214 29.04 -35.51 -42.38
C ALA A 214 30.20 -35.54 -41.38
N SER A 215 29.90 -35.40 -40.09
CA SER A 215 30.56 -36.17 -39.04
C SER A 215 29.72 -36.23 -37.76
N THR A 216 29.31 -37.45 -37.46
CA THR A 216 28.78 -37.98 -36.19
C THR A 216 29.76 -37.76 -35.04
N THR A 217 29.29 -37.53 -33.80
CA THR A 217 29.79 -38.20 -32.56
C THR A 217 29.01 -37.76 -31.30
N THR A 218 28.24 -38.73 -30.78
CA THR A 218 27.90 -39.11 -29.39
C THR A 218 27.74 -38.09 -28.24
N ARG A 219 26.58 -38.22 -27.57
CA ARG A 219 26.27 -37.92 -26.15
C ARG A 219 27.30 -38.54 -25.19
N PRO A 220 27.44 -38.01 -23.96
CA PRO A 220 26.74 -38.65 -22.86
C PRO A 220 26.06 -37.68 -21.89
N THR A 221 25.12 -38.27 -21.16
CA THR A 221 24.28 -37.77 -20.09
C THR A 221 25.07 -37.38 -18.85
N SER A 222 24.74 -36.22 -18.27
CA SER A 222 24.88 -35.96 -16.84
C SER A 222 23.73 -35.08 -16.36
N SER A 223 22.87 -35.70 -15.56
CA SER A 223 21.88 -35.08 -14.68
C SER A 223 22.56 -34.21 -13.62
N GLY A 224 22.07 -32.98 -13.47
CA GLY A 224 22.42 -32.05 -12.40
C GLY A 224 21.34 -30.97 -12.32
N ASP A 225 20.55 -31.03 -11.25
CA ASP A 225 19.57 -30.03 -10.87
C ASP A 225 20.22 -28.69 -10.46
N MET A 226 19.37 -27.65 -10.48
CA MET A 226 19.41 -26.38 -9.75
C MET A 226 19.94 -25.14 -10.47
N GLY A 227 19.02 -24.17 -10.59
CA GLY A 227 19.35 -22.74 -10.58
C GLY A 227 19.13 -21.98 -11.88
N SER A 228 17.92 -22.02 -12.46
CA SER A 228 17.55 -21.04 -13.49
C SER A 228 17.03 -19.77 -12.81
N SER A 229 17.96 -18.94 -12.31
CA SER A 229 17.72 -17.52 -12.14
C SER A 229 17.90 -16.88 -13.51
N SER A 230 16.81 -16.66 -14.23
CA SER A 230 16.83 -15.76 -15.38
C SER A 230 16.77 -14.32 -14.86
N ASP A 231 17.94 -13.80 -14.50
CA ASP A 231 18.17 -12.36 -14.37
C ASP A 231 18.04 -11.74 -15.76
N THR A 232 16.83 -11.31 -16.13
CA THR A 232 16.67 -10.30 -17.17
C THR A 232 16.88 -8.95 -16.52
N THR A 233 18.14 -8.52 -16.46
CA THR A 233 18.55 -7.18 -16.06
C THR A 233 18.07 -6.17 -17.11
N PHE A 234 16.86 -5.64 -16.96
CA PHE A 234 16.46 -4.40 -17.63
C PHE A 234 17.06 -3.22 -16.86
N LEU A 235 18.08 -2.60 -17.46
CA LEU A 235 18.68 -1.36 -16.99
C LEU A 235 17.73 -0.19 -17.33
N GLY A 236 16.94 0.24 -16.35
CA GLY A 236 16.06 1.41 -16.46
C GLY A 236 14.93 1.40 -15.41
N ALA A 237 15.23 1.77 -14.17
CA ALA A 237 14.31 1.69 -13.04
C ALA A 237 13.09 2.62 -13.13
N SER A 238 11.88 2.09 -12.83
CA SER A 238 10.80 2.80 -12.09
C SER A 238 9.57 1.91 -11.78
N ALA A 239 9.75 0.61 -11.50
CA ALA A 239 8.69 -0.23 -10.92
C ALA A 239 8.80 -0.22 -9.38
N PRO A 240 7.68 -0.10 -8.63
CA PRO A 240 7.68 -0.26 -7.17
C PRO A 240 8.42 -1.54 -6.77
N PHE A 241 9.24 -1.47 -5.73
CA PHE A 241 10.01 -2.61 -5.21
C PHE A 241 10.97 -3.25 -6.25
N GLY A 242 11.39 -2.51 -7.28
CA GLY A 242 12.25 -3.03 -8.34
C GLY A 242 11.56 -4.08 -9.22
N GLY A 243 10.22 -4.12 -9.24
CA GLY A 243 9.45 -5.11 -9.99
C GLY A 243 9.19 -6.42 -9.26
N ASN A 244 9.67 -6.57 -8.01
CA ASN A 244 9.44 -7.78 -7.21
C ASN A 244 8.23 -7.62 -6.28
N SER A 245 7.06 -8.11 -6.71
CA SER A 245 5.82 -8.07 -5.94
C SER A 245 5.88 -8.86 -4.63
N ASN A 246 6.52 -10.04 -4.63
CA ASN A 246 6.71 -10.84 -3.42
C ASN A 246 7.51 -10.10 -2.35
N TYR A 247 8.50 -9.31 -2.79
CA TYR A 247 9.26 -8.44 -1.90
C TYR A 247 8.35 -7.33 -1.33
N GLY A 248 7.54 -6.67 -2.17
CA GLY A 248 6.53 -5.71 -1.73
C GLY A 248 5.53 -6.26 -0.71
N ASP A 249 5.01 -7.48 -0.93
CA ASP A 249 4.07 -8.16 -0.02
C ASP A 249 4.74 -8.53 1.31
N THR A 250 5.98 -9.00 1.25
CA THR A 250 6.80 -9.30 2.44
C THR A 250 7.03 -8.04 3.27
N LEU A 251 7.36 -6.92 2.62
CA LEU A 251 7.54 -5.63 3.28
C LEU A 251 6.23 -5.12 3.89
N THR A 252 5.11 -5.24 3.18
CA THR A 252 3.78 -4.81 3.69
C THR A 252 3.36 -5.63 4.90
N THR A 253 3.57 -6.96 4.85
CA THR A 253 3.33 -7.87 5.97
C THR A 253 4.24 -7.58 7.15
N ALA A 254 5.54 -7.35 6.92
CA ALA A 254 6.50 -6.99 7.96
C ALA A 254 6.14 -5.64 8.61
N HIS A 255 5.71 -4.65 7.84
CA HIS A 255 5.26 -3.37 8.36
C HIS A 255 4.05 -3.55 9.28
N GLY A 256 3.01 -4.25 8.81
CA GLY A 256 1.77 -4.46 9.55
C GLY A 256 1.99 -5.26 10.84
N THR A 257 2.84 -6.29 10.80
CA THR A 257 3.16 -7.13 11.97
C THR A 257 3.95 -6.35 13.03
N LEU A 258 5.00 -5.62 12.63
CA LEU A 258 5.79 -4.79 13.55
C LEU A 258 4.95 -3.67 14.17
N ALA A 259 4.14 -2.97 13.35
CA ALA A 259 3.25 -1.92 13.83
C ALA A 259 2.18 -2.46 14.79
N SER A 260 1.59 -3.62 14.50
CA SER A 260 0.60 -4.26 15.37
C SER A 260 1.22 -4.72 16.69
N LEU A 261 2.41 -5.31 16.67
CA LEU A 261 3.11 -5.71 17.89
C LEU A 261 3.40 -4.49 18.78
N ALA A 262 3.76 -3.35 18.20
CA ALA A 262 3.97 -2.12 18.96
C ALA A 262 2.65 -1.55 19.54
N PHE A 263 1.64 -1.31 18.72
CA PHE A 263 0.42 -0.57 19.12
C PHE A 263 -0.69 -1.41 19.75
N VAL A 264 -0.82 -2.68 19.38
CA VAL A 264 -1.86 -3.57 19.93
C VAL A 264 -1.34 -4.30 21.18
N ALA A 265 -0.04 -4.63 21.24
CA ALA A 265 0.51 -5.39 22.35
C ALA A 265 1.37 -4.55 23.30
N LEU A 266 2.54 -4.09 22.86
CA LEU A 266 3.58 -3.59 23.78
C LEU A 266 3.24 -2.25 24.45
N PHE A 267 2.81 -1.25 23.68
CA PHE A 267 2.47 0.07 24.24
C PHE A 267 1.30 -0.01 25.23
N PRO A 268 0.16 -0.66 24.92
CA PRO A 268 -0.92 -0.86 25.88
C PRO A 268 -0.49 -1.68 27.09
N ALA A 269 0.25 -2.79 26.90
CA ALA A 269 0.69 -3.64 28.00
C ALA A 269 1.56 -2.87 29.00
N GLY A 270 2.59 -2.15 28.53
CA GLY A 270 3.44 -1.34 29.39
C GLY A 270 2.67 -0.23 30.13
N ALA A 271 1.64 0.35 29.48
CA ALA A 271 0.82 1.40 30.07
C ALA A 271 -0.23 0.87 31.07
N ILE A 272 -0.77 -0.33 30.87
CA ILE A 272 -1.65 -1.01 31.81
C ILE A 272 -0.84 -1.44 33.04
N LEU A 273 0.33 -2.07 32.82
CA LEU A 273 1.16 -2.66 33.88
C LEU A 273 1.56 -1.64 34.95
N ILE A 274 2.00 -0.44 34.55
CA ILE A 274 2.39 0.65 35.48
C ILE A 274 1.21 1.15 36.34
N ARG A 275 -0.04 0.88 35.95
CA ARG A 275 -1.26 1.31 36.66
C ARG A 275 -1.82 0.23 37.58
N VAL A 276 -1.74 -1.04 37.17
CA VAL A 276 -2.38 -2.15 37.89
C VAL A 276 -1.43 -2.86 38.85
N ALA A 277 -0.16 -3.02 38.49
CA ALA A 277 0.81 -3.75 39.28
C ALA A 277 1.48 -2.87 40.36
N ASN A 278 2.06 -3.51 41.39
CA ASN A 278 2.76 -2.82 42.47
C ASN A 278 3.89 -3.69 43.03
N PHE A 279 5.09 -3.60 42.44
CA PHE A 279 6.29 -4.29 42.91
C PHE A 279 7.56 -3.47 42.63
N ALA A 280 8.66 -3.82 43.31
CA ALA A 280 9.95 -3.14 43.14
C ALA A 280 10.50 -3.34 41.72
N GLY A 281 10.85 -2.26 41.03
CA GLY A 281 11.36 -2.32 39.65
C GLY A 281 10.31 -2.16 38.54
N LEU A 282 9.03 -1.99 38.88
CA LEU A 282 7.93 -1.80 37.92
C LEU A 282 8.19 -0.70 36.87
N VAL A 283 8.82 0.42 37.26
CA VAL A 283 9.16 1.52 36.35
C VAL A 283 10.20 1.11 35.32
N TRP A 284 11.19 0.29 35.71
CA TRP A 284 12.20 -0.23 34.79
C TRP A 284 11.60 -1.22 33.80
N LEU A 285 10.68 -2.08 34.25
CA LEU A 285 9.95 -2.97 33.36
C LEU A 285 9.06 -2.20 32.37
N HIS A 286 8.36 -1.16 32.84
CA HIS A 286 7.63 -0.25 31.96
C HIS A 286 8.57 0.37 30.92
N ALA A 287 9.69 0.95 31.36
CA ALA A 287 10.67 1.55 30.45
C ALA A 287 11.20 0.53 29.42
N ALA A 288 11.49 -0.70 29.84
CA ALA A 288 11.97 -1.77 28.95
C ALA A 288 10.93 -2.13 27.89
N ILE A 289 9.67 -2.42 28.28
CA ILE A 289 8.58 -2.75 27.35
C ILE A 289 8.32 -1.59 26.38
N GLN A 290 8.29 -0.35 26.88
CA GLN A 290 8.08 0.84 26.04
C GLN A 290 9.23 1.05 25.06
N THR A 291 10.48 0.78 25.47
CA THR A 291 11.66 0.89 24.60
C THR A 291 11.61 -0.13 23.48
N VAL A 292 11.26 -1.39 23.77
CA VAL A 292 11.09 -2.42 22.73
C VAL A 292 9.97 -2.04 21.76
N GLY A 293 8.81 -1.62 22.26
CA GLY A 293 7.71 -1.14 21.41
C GLY A 293 8.10 0.04 20.53
N PHE A 294 8.89 0.98 21.07
CA PHE A 294 9.40 2.13 20.33
C PHE A 294 10.35 1.75 19.19
N LEU A 295 11.29 0.84 19.43
CA LEU A 295 12.22 0.35 18.41
C LEU A 295 11.48 -0.37 17.28
N LEU A 296 10.51 -1.22 17.61
CA LEU A 296 9.66 -1.89 16.62
C LEU A 296 8.86 -0.88 15.80
N PHE A 297 8.33 0.17 16.43
CA PHE A 297 7.60 1.20 15.72
C PHE A 297 8.50 2.05 14.81
N ILE A 298 9.76 2.34 15.20
CA ILE A 298 10.73 3.00 14.30
C ILE A 298 10.97 2.16 13.04
N ALA A 299 11.18 0.84 13.21
CA ALA A 299 11.37 -0.07 12.08
C ALA A 299 10.11 -0.13 11.19
N ALA A 300 8.93 -0.26 11.80
CA ALA A 300 7.66 -0.25 11.09
C ALA A 300 7.44 1.07 10.33
N PHE A 301 7.73 2.22 10.94
CA PHE A 301 7.57 3.52 10.32
C PHE A 301 8.50 3.69 9.12
N GLY A 302 9.78 3.32 9.25
CA GLY A 302 10.74 3.37 8.13
C GLY A 302 10.27 2.52 6.94
N LEU A 303 9.77 1.31 7.23
CA LEU A 303 9.21 0.42 6.22
C LEU A 303 7.93 0.99 5.58
N GLY A 304 7.04 1.59 6.38
CA GLY A 304 5.82 2.22 5.92
C GLY A 304 6.08 3.41 4.98
N ILE A 305 7.07 4.25 5.29
CA ILE A 305 7.51 5.33 4.40
C ILE A 305 8.05 4.77 3.09
N TYR A 306 8.89 3.73 3.14
CA TYR A 306 9.43 3.10 1.94
C TYR A 306 8.33 2.51 1.05
N ILE A 307 7.34 1.82 1.62
CA ILE A 307 6.19 1.30 0.88
C ILE A 307 5.36 2.44 0.30
N ALA A 308 5.06 3.46 1.09
CA ALA A 308 4.22 4.58 0.67
C ALA A 308 4.87 5.46 -0.41
N THR A 309 6.20 5.59 -0.43
CA THR A 309 6.90 6.26 -1.54
C THR A 309 6.87 5.42 -2.81
N GLN A 310 7.15 4.11 -2.71
CA GLN A 310 7.11 3.20 -3.86
C GLN A 310 5.73 3.12 -4.49
N LEU A 311 4.67 3.16 -3.69
CA LEU A 311 3.28 3.10 -4.14
C LEU A 311 2.64 4.48 -4.36
N SER A 312 3.38 5.58 -4.14
CA SER A 312 2.85 6.96 -4.20
C SER A 312 1.61 7.19 -3.30
N LEU A 313 1.55 6.54 -2.14
CA LEU A 313 0.43 6.56 -1.19
C LEU A 313 0.59 7.55 -0.03
N LEU A 314 1.64 8.37 -0.01
CA LEU A 314 1.91 9.29 1.11
C LEU A 314 0.76 10.26 1.44
N GLY A 315 -0.12 10.57 0.46
CA GLY A 315 -1.30 11.40 0.66
C GLY A 315 -2.52 10.68 1.28
N SER A 316 -2.43 9.38 1.53
CA SER A 316 -3.51 8.61 2.16
C SER A 316 -3.60 8.87 3.66
N TYR A 317 -4.78 8.67 4.25
CA TYR A 317 -5.00 8.92 5.69
C TYR A 317 -4.04 8.14 6.60
N HIS A 318 -3.78 6.87 6.32
CA HIS A 318 -2.94 6.02 7.16
C HIS A 318 -1.48 6.51 7.25
N PRO A 319 -0.76 6.79 6.14
CA PRO A 319 0.57 7.40 6.20
C PRO A 319 0.60 8.77 6.89
N ILE A 320 -0.38 9.64 6.62
CA ILE A 320 -0.46 10.97 7.26
C ILE A 320 -0.58 10.84 8.78
N ILE A 321 -1.52 10.03 9.27
CA ILE A 321 -1.69 9.79 10.71
C ILE A 321 -0.46 9.09 11.28
N GLY A 322 0.14 8.15 10.56
CA GLY A 322 1.38 7.47 10.95
C GLY A 322 2.56 8.42 11.18
N ILE A 323 2.75 9.42 10.30
CA ILE A 323 3.78 10.46 10.45
C ILE A 323 3.52 11.31 11.69
N VAL A 324 2.27 11.74 11.91
CA VAL A 324 1.90 12.50 13.12
C VAL A 324 2.17 11.67 14.38
N LEU A 325 1.77 10.40 14.40
CA LEU A 325 2.04 9.48 15.50
C LEU A 325 3.55 9.34 15.75
N PHE A 326 4.35 9.17 14.71
CA PHE A 326 5.80 9.04 14.83
C PHE A 326 6.44 10.28 15.49
N VAL A 327 6.14 11.48 14.99
CA VAL A 327 6.67 12.74 15.53
C VAL A 327 6.27 12.93 17.00
N VAL A 328 4.99 12.69 17.32
CA VAL A 328 4.48 12.87 18.69
C VAL A 328 5.09 11.82 19.63
N LEU A 329 5.17 10.56 19.21
CA LEU A 329 5.69 9.46 20.03
C LEU A 329 7.21 9.57 20.22
N PHE A 330 7.96 10.13 19.26
CA PHE A 330 9.39 10.41 19.40
C PHE A 330 9.71 11.37 20.55
N SER A 331 8.78 12.25 20.92
CA SER A 331 8.93 13.15 22.08
C SER A 331 8.67 12.46 23.44
N GLN A 332 8.06 11.27 23.46
CA GLN A 332 7.62 10.58 24.68
C GLN A 332 8.77 10.12 25.59
N PRO A 333 9.89 9.57 25.10
CA PRO A 333 11.00 9.16 25.97
C PRO A 333 11.58 10.33 26.77
N VAL A 334 11.76 11.49 26.13
CA VAL A 334 12.28 12.70 26.79
C VAL A 334 11.32 13.18 27.87
N THR A 335 10.04 13.32 27.54
CA THR A 335 9.02 13.75 28.51
C THR A 335 8.81 12.74 29.65
N GLY A 336 8.94 11.44 29.37
CA GLY A 336 8.85 10.37 30.36
C GLY A 336 10.02 10.38 31.36
N LEU A 337 11.26 10.57 30.87
CA LEU A 337 12.44 10.70 31.73
C LEU A 337 12.36 11.95 32.62
N LEU A 338 11.94 13.09 32.03
CA LEU A 338 11.73 14.33 32.78
C LEU A 338 10.63 14.18 33.83
N HIS A 339 9.50 13.56 33.46
CA HIS A 339 8.41 13.26 34.38
C HIS A 339 8.89 12.42 35.57
N HIS A 340 9.63 11.34 35.33
CA HIS A 340 10.12 10.47 36.39
C HIS A 340 11.13 11.17 37.31
N LYS A 341 12.08 11.93 36.73
CA LYS A 341 13.06 12.71 37.50
C LYS A 341 12.34 13.73 38.40
N MET A 342 11.44 14.53 37.83
CA MET A 342 10.73 15.56 38.58
C MET A 342 9.77 15.00 39.62
N PHE A 343 9.11 13.87 39.34
CA PHE A 343 8.23 13.21 40.30
C PHE A 343 9.00 12.73 41.53
N LYS A 344 10.22 12.20 41.33
CA LYS A 344 11.12 11.87 42.45
C LYS A 344 11.64 13.08 43.22
N THR A 345 11.75 14.26 42.59
CA THR A 345 12.31 15.45 43.26
C THR A 345 11.24 16.28 43.98
N HIS A 346 10.04 16.43 43.41
CA HIS A 346 9.00 17.37 43.91
C HIS A 346 7.79 16.67 44.53
N GLY A 347 7.68 15.33 44.46
CA GLY A 347 6.58 14.56 45.09
C GLY A 347 5.18 14.81 44.52
N GLY A 348 5.05 15.52 43.39
CA GLY A 348 3.77 15.94 42.80
C GLY A 348 3.70 15.85 41.27
N ARG A 349 2.49 15.94 40.71
CA ARG A 349 2.23 15.95 39.25
C ARG A 349 2.61 17.33 38.69
N GLY A 350 3.77 17.44 38.04
CA GLY A 350 4.18 18.63 37.27
C GLY A 350 3.59 18.67 35.85
N ILE A 351 3.84 19.75 35.09
CA ILE A 351 3.37 19.92 33.70
C ILE A 351 3.78 18.75 32.80
N PHE A 352 5.03 18.28 32.93
CA PHE A 352 5.55 17.12 32.19
C PHE A 352 4.79 15.81 32.50
N SER A 353 4.16 15.69 33.67
CA SER A 353 3.26 14.57 33.98
C SER A 353 2.01 14.62 33.12
N PHE A 354 1.37 15.78 33.01
CA PHE A 354 0.18 15.93 32.17
C PHE A 354 0.49 15.72 30.69
N VAL A 355 1.60 16.25 30.21
CA VAL A 355 2.04 16.10 28.81
C VAL A 355 2.32 14.63 28.48
N HIS A 356 3.14 13.94 29.28
CA HIS A 356 3.47 12.53 29.04
C HIS A 356 2.23 11.62 29.13
N LEU A 357 1.43 11.76 30.20
CA LEU A 357 0.26 10.92 30.41
C LEU A 357 -0.88 11.22 29.42
N GLY A 358 -1.11 12.50 29.09
CA GLY A 358 -2.16 12.94 28.17
C GLY A 358 -1.87 12.54 26.74
N ILE A 359 -0.66 12.85 26.25
CA ILE A 359 -0.24 12.47 24.90
C ILE A 359 -0.23 10.94 24.76
N GLY A 360 0.29 10.20 25.75
CA GLY A 360 0.31 8.74 25.72
C GLY A 360 -1.08 8.12 25.55
N ARG A 361 -2.13 8.71 26.15
CA ARG A 361 -3.52 8.24 25.97
C ARG A 361 -4.03 8.43 24.56
N VAL A 362 -3.81 9.63 24.00
CA VAL A 362 -4.27 9.98 22.66
C VAL A 362 -3.53 9.14 21.61
N VAL A 363 -2.21 8.99 21.74
CA VAL A 363 -1.36 8.26 20.80
C VAL A 363 -1.71 6.76 20.75
N ILE A 364 -1.99 6.12 21.89
CA ILE A 364 -2.39 4.70 21.89
C ILE A 364 -3.71 4.50 21.14
N LEU A 365 -4.72 5.33 21.39
CA LEU A 365 -6.02 5.23 20.72
C LEU A 365 -5.92 5.55 19.22
N LEU A 366 -5.22 6.63 18.86
CA LEU A 366 -4.99 6.99 17.46
C LEU A 366 -4.17 5.91 16.74
N GLY A 367 -3.21 5.28 17.41
CA GLY A 367 -2.45 4.16 16.85
C GLY A 367 -3.29 2.92 16.56
N LEU A 368 -4.21 2.56 17.46
CA LEU A 368 -5.17 1.47 17.23
C LEU A 368 -6.10 1.76 16.04
N ILE A 369 -6.61 3.00 15.94
CA ILE A 369 -7.43 3.42 14.79
C ILE A 369 -6.60 3.39 13.51
N ASN A 370 -5.37 3.91 13.56
CA ASN A 370 -4.48 3.96 12.41
C ASN A 370 -4.10 2.57 11.90
N GLY A 371 -3.92 1.58 12.79
CA GLY A 371 -3.69 0.20 12.37
C GLY A 371 -4.88 -0.39 11.61
N GLY A 372 -6.11 -0.07 12.02
CA GLY A 372 -7.32 -0.42 11.26
C GLY A 372 -7.37 0.24 9.89
N LEU A 373 -7.04 1.54 9.81
CA LEU A 373 -6.91 2.26 8.53
C LEU A 373 -5.80 1.67 7.65
N GLY A 374 -4.72 1.16 8.24
CA GLY A 374 -3.64 0.48 7.54
C GLY A 374 -4.10 -0.82 6.89
N LEU A 375 -4.89 -1.62 7.59
CA LEU A 375 -5.52 -2.83 7.03
C LEU A 375 -6.54 -2.51 5.94
N MET A 376 -7.26 -1.39 6.06
CA MET A 376 -8.14 -0.91 4.99
C MET A 376 -7.33 -0.46 3.76
N LEU A 377 -6.21 0.24 3.95
CA LEU A 377 -5.34 0.69 2.87
C LEU A 377 -4.62 -0.46 2.17
N ALA A 378 -4.22 -1.48 2.94
CA ALA A 378 -3.63 -2.73 2.44
C ALA A 378 -4.68 -3.70 1.85
N ASP A 379 -5.95 -3.30 1.82
CA ASP A 379 -7.10 -4.10 1.39
C ASP A 379 -7.17 -5.50 2.01
N ALA A 380 -6.84 -5.62 3.30
CA ALA A 380 -6.89 -6.89 4.02
C ALA A 380 -8.27 -7.55 3.94
N THR A 381 -8.33 -8.88 4.05
CA THR A 381 -9.58 -9.62 3.99
C THR A 381 -10.56 -9.17 5.09
N THR A 382 -11.86 -9.37 4.88
CA THR A 382 -12.86 -9.09 5.93
C THR A 382 -12.52 -9.84 7.22
N GLY A 383 -12.01 -11.07 7.11
CA GLY A 383 -11.56 -11.86 8.25
C GLY A 383 -10.43 -11.18 9.04
N GLU A 384 -9.40 -10.68 8.37
CA GLU A 384 -8.29 -9.96 9.01
C GLU A 384 -8.71 -8.61 9.59
N LYS A 385 -9.54 -7.85 8.86
CA LYS A 385 -10.13 -6.59 9.34
C LYS A 385 -10.97 -6.84 10.61
N THR A 386 -11.82 -7.87 10.61
CA THR A 386 -12.64 -8.26 11.77
C THR A 386 -11.77 -8.77 12.92
N ALA A 387 -10.79 -9.63 12.66
CA ALA A 387 -9.89 -10.14 13.69
C ALA A 387 -9.12 -9.01 14.37
N TYR A 388 -8.57 -8.08 13.58
CA TYR A 388 -7.92 -6.89 14.11
C TYR A 388 -8.88 -6.02 14.91
N ALA A 389 -10.08 -5.74 14.39
CA ALA A 389 -11.07 -4.92 15.08
C ALA A 389 -11.47 -5.51 16.44
N VAL A 390 -11.67 -6.83 16.52
CA VAL A 390 -11.97 -7.53 17.79
C VAL A 390 -10.79 -7.41 18.76
N CYS A 391 -9.57 -7.72 18.31
CA CYS A 391 -8.37 -7.60 19.15
C CYS A 391 -8.14 -6.17 19.65
N ALA A 392 -8.24 -5.18 18.76
CA ALA A 392 -8.07 -3.77 19.07
C ALA A 392 -9.16 -3.26 20.04
N ALA A 393 -10.41 -3.70 19.87
CA ALA A 393 -11.50 -3.36 20.78
C ALA A 393 -11.27 -3.93 22.19
N VAL A 394 -10.89 -5.21 22.30
CA VAL A 394 -10.58 -5.85 23.60
C VAL A 394 -9.44 -5.14 24.30
N VAL A 395 -8.32 -4.90 23.61
CA VAL A 395 -7.17 -4.18 24.16
C VAL A 395 -7.54 -2.75 24.54
N GLY A 396 -8.31 -2.05 23.69
CA GLY A 396 -8.78 -0.70 23.95
C GLY A 396 -9.64 -0.60 25.21
N VAL A 397 -10.59 -1.53 25.38
CA VAL A 397 -11.44 -1.61 26.59
C VAL A 397 -10.59 -1.90 27.83
N MET A 398 -9.67 -2.86 27.76
CA MET A 398 -8.75 -3.19 28.86
C MET A 398 -7.88 -1.99 29.25
N TYR A 399 -7.37 -1.25 28.26
CA TYR A 399 -6.59 -0.05 28.47
C TYR A 399 -7.40 1.05 29.16
N ILE A 400 -8.63 1.32 28.68
CA ILE A 400 -9.52 2.32 29.26
C ILE A 400 -9.90 1.93 30.70
N ALA A 401 -10.23 0.66 30.95
CA ALA A 401 -10.54 0.16 32.28
C ALA A 401 -9.37 0.35 33.25
N ALA A 402 -8.15 0.03 32.83
CA ALA A 402 -6.95 0.24 33.63
C ALA A 402 -6.67 1.74 33.89
N ALA A 403 -6.93 2.61 32.91
CA ALA A 403 -6.78 4.04 33.04
C ALA A 403 -7.79 4.62 34.07
N VAL A 404 -9.06 4.22 34.00
CA VAL A 404 -10.10 4.62 34.95
C VAL A 404 -9.79 4.09 36.36
N PHE A 405 -9.44 2.81 36.49
CA PHE A 405 -9.06 2.20 37.76
C PHE A 405 -7.89 2.96 38.42
N GLY A 406 -6.88 3.33 37.64
CA GLY A 406 -5.74 4.10 38.11
C GLY A 406 -6.13 5.47 38.68
N GLU A 407 -7.01 6.22 37.99
CA GLU A 407 -7.47 7.53 38.48
C GLU A 407 -8.36 7.40 39.73
N VAL A 408 -9.29 6.44 39.76
CA VAL A 408 -10.14 6.19 40.94
C VAL A 408 -9.31 5.83 42.18
N ARG A 409 -8.28 4.98 42.03
CA ARG A 409 -7.37 4.62 43.13
C ARG A 409 -6.62 5.84 43.67
N MET A 410 -6.17 6.72 42.79
CA MET A 410 -5.47 7.96 43.20
C MET A 410 -6.41 8.93 43.91
N SER A 411 -7.65 9.10 43.43
CA SER A 411 -8.67 9.91 44.09
C SER A 411 -9.01 9.40 45.49
N LYS A 412 -9.18 8.08 45.65
CA LYS A 412 -9.42 7.45 46.98
C LYS A 412 -8.25 7.67 47.94
N ARG A 413 -7.00 7.59 47.47
CA ARG A 413 -5.81 7.87 48.29
C ARG A 413 -5.74 9.33 48.76
N LYS A 414 -6.09 10.28 47.89
CA LYS A 414 -6.19 11.71 48.26
C LYS A 414 -7.29 11.95 49.30
N ALA A 415 -8.47 11.34 49.10
CA ALA A 415 -9.59 11.46 50.04
C ALA A 415 -9.25 10.85 51.43
N ALA A 416 -8.61 9.67 51.46
CA ALA A 416 -8.17 9.03 52.70
C ALA A 416 -7.08 9.82 53.44
N GLY A 417 -6.14 10.44 52.70
CA GLY A 417 -5.13 11.34 53.27
C GLY A 417 -5.72 12.63 53.85
N SER A 418 -6.77 13.16 53.22
CA SER A 418 -7.49 14.34 53.72
C SER A 418 -8.34 14.02 54.95
N ALA A 419 -8.96 12.84 55.01
CA ALA A 419 -9.73 12.38 56.18
C ALA A 419 -8.82 12.08 57.39
N GLY A 420 -7.66 11.44 57.18
CA GLY A 420 -6.70 11.16 58.25
C GLY A 420 -5.97 12.39 58.81
N GLY A 421 -5.88 13.49 58.03
CA GLY A 421 -5.35 14.78 58.49
C GLY A 421 -6.33 15.58 59.36
N SER A 422 -7.62 15.30 59.26
CA SER A 422 -8.66 16.00 60.04
C SER A 422 -8.82 15.47 61.48
N THR A 423 -8.29 14.29 61.80
CA THR A 423 -8.40 13.69 63.15
C THR A 423 -7.24 14.02 64.10
N PHE A 424 -6.21 14.78 63.67
CA PHE A 424 -5.10 15.20 64.54
C PHE A 424 -5.06 16.71 64.84
N SER A 425 -6.05 17.47 64.35
CA SER A 425 -6.17 18.92 64.59
C SER A 425 -7.43 19.28 65.37
N GLU A 426 -7.90 18.42 66.28
CA GLU A 426 -9.02 18.78 67.17
C GLU A 426 -8.87 18.14 68.57
N SER A 427 -7.70 18.34 69.19
CA SER A 427 -7.54 18.08 70.63
C SER A 427 -6.42 18.92 71.23
N LYS A 428 -6.48 20.25 71.09
CA LYS A 428 -5.89 21.19 72.06
C LYS A 428 -6.35 22.61 71.74
N LYS A 429 -7.45 23.01 72.36
CA LYS A 429 -7.65 24.35 72.95
C LYS A 429 -9.00 24.37 73.65
N GLY A 430 -8.99 23.93 74.91
CA GLY A 430 -10.03 24.25 75.86
C GLY A 430 -9.99 25.75 76.18
N HIS A 431 -11.18 26.33 76.22
CA HIS A 431 -11.49 27.67 76.70
C HIS A 431 -11.02 27.94 78.13
N GLN A 432 -10.50 29.15 78.37
CA GLN A 432 -10.66 30.01 79.55
C GLN A 432 -9.77 31.26 79.30
N GLN A 433 -10.08 32.50 79.63
CA GLN A 433 -11.28 33.26 80.02
C GLN A 433 -10.74 34.70 80.19
N LEU A 434 -11.48 35.72 79.75
CA LEU A 434 -11.39 37.16 80.15
C LEU A 434 -10.03 37.86 79.87
N GLY A 435 -9.92 39.11 79.46
CA GLY A 435 -10.79 40.27 79.53
C GLY A 435 -9.88 41.49 79.78
N SER A 436 -10.19 42.61 79.12
CA SER A 436 -9.78 43.98 79.46
C SER A 436 -8.40 44.51 79.00
N ALA A 437 -8.49 45.42 78.02
CA ALA A 437 -7.86 46.74 77.92
C ALA A 437 -6.41 46.95 78.44
N ALA A 438 -5.53 47.41 77.54
CA ALA A 438 -4.96 48.76 77.62
C ALA A 438 -4.12 49.06 76.37
N ASP A 439 -4.47 50.17 75.73
CA ASP A 439 -3.66 50.97 74.82
C ASP A 439 -2.56 51.71 75.62
N GLY A 440 -1.41 51.98 74.98
CA GLY A 440 -0.40 52.86 75.56
C GLY A 440 1.05 52.56 75.19
N GLY A 441 1.59 53.36 74.27
CA GLY A 441 2.79 54.15 74.58
C GLY A 441 4.17 53.64 74.14
N ASP A 442 4.76 54.42 73.23
CA ASP A 442 6.16 54.84 73.17
C ASP A 442 7.33 53.84 73.07
N GLY A 443 8.12 54.05 72.01
CA GLY A 443 9.42 54.68 72.25
C GLY A 443 10.70 53.84 72.10
N ILE A 444 11.37 54.10 70.98
CA ILE A 444 12.83 54.30 70.82
C ILE A 444 13.81 53.11 71.03
N HIS A 445 14.63 52.92 69.97
CA HIS A 445 16.11 52.90 69.98
C HIS A 445 16.82 51.57 69.62
N MET A 446 17.61 51.66 68.54
CA MET A 446 18.95 51.07 68.30
C MET A 446 19.12 49.54 68.45
N SER A 447 20.01 48.83 67.76
CA SER A 447 20.96 49.05 66.67
C SER A 447 21.67 47.68 66.48
N GLN A 448 22.36 47.52 65.35
CA GLN A 448 23.44 46.54 65.08
C GLN A 448 23.07 45.10 64.64
N VAL A 449 23.11 44.88 63.32
CA VAL A 449 24.14 44.13 62.53
C VAL A 449 25.22 43.42 63.40
N PRO A 450 25.74 42.17 63.11
CA PRO A 450 26.06 41.64 61.77
C PRO A 450 25.81 40.16 61.45
N LYS A 451 25.90 39.95 60.13
CA LYS A 451 26.39 38.81 59.33
C LYS A 451 27.26 37.73 59.98
N GLY A 452 27.04 36.52 59.49
CA GLY A 452 28.03 35.45 59.33
C GLY A 452 27.32 34.09 59.29
N ARG A 453 27.57 33.19 58.38
CA ARG A 453 28.33 33.14 57.12
C ARG A 453 27.71 32.01 56.31
#